data_AF-A0A6F8YNF3-F1
#
_entry.id   AF-A0A6F8YNF3-F1
#
_cell.length_a   1.000
_cell.length_b   1.000
_cell.length_c   1.000
_cell.angle_alpha   90.00
_cell.angle_beta   90.00
_cell.angle_gamma   90.00
#
_symmetry.space_group_name_H-M   'P 1'
#
loop_
_entity.id
_entity.type
_entity.pdbx_description
1 polymer ?
#
loop_
_entity_poly.entity_id
_entity_poly.type
_entity_poly.pdbx_seq_one_letter_code
_entity_poly.pdbx_strand_id
1 'polypeptide(L)'
;MVGDTQKPRTLAEKVWDAHVVRSAEGEPDLLFIDLHLLHEVTSPQAFDGLRMAGRSVRRTDLTLATEDHNTPTGYADPSYNSRRGDLLTIADPTSRTQIETLRRNCAEFGVKLHPLGDAQQGIVHVIGPQLGLTQPGLTIVCGDSHTATHGAFGALAFGIGTSEVEHVLATQTLPQARPKTMAVTVEGALRPGVTAKDLVLALIAKVGTGGGRGHVVEYRGDAIRALSMEGRMTICNMSIEWGAKAGMIAPDETTFAYLKGRPNAPQSEAWDAAVEHWRSLTTDEGATFDTEVVLDAAQISPFVTWGTNRGRASRSTAPCRTRRRSSKRSSVRPPAAPWSTWRWSPAPACATSRSTWSSSAPAPTAGWKTCAPRPRCCAATRSPTACACSWCPVPPRCARPPSTRGSTRCSRTRARSGGSPAAPCAWA
;
A
#
# COMPACT_ATOMS: atom_id res chain seq x y z
N MET A 1 -21.72 38.70 -16.93
CA MET A 1 -21.00 37.51 -16.45
C MET A 1 -19.58 37.92 -16.16
N VAL A 2 -19.09 37.73 -14.93
CA VAL A 2 -17.65 37.81 -14.63
C VAL A 2 -17.17 36.37 -14.63
N GLY A 3 -16.38 35.99 -15.64
CA GLY A 3 -15.75 34.69 -15.65
C GLY A 3 -14.61 34.71 -14.63
N ASP A 4 -14.69 33.83 -13.63
CA ASP A 4 -13.61 33.66 -12.66
C ASP A 4 -12.41 33.01 -13.38
N THR A 5 -11.42 33.83 -13.75
CA THR A 5 -10.21 33.39 -14.45
C THR A 5 -9.26 32.72 -13.45
N GLN A 6 -9.67 31.56 -12.93
CA GLN A 6 -8.81 30.74 -12.10
C GLN A 6 -7.54 30.38 -12.87
N LYS A 7 -6.39 30.52 -12.20
CA LYS A 7 -5.09 30.08 -12.72
C LYS A 7 -5.22 28.61 -13.19
N PRO A 8 -4.77 28.25 -14.40
CA PRO A 8 -4.67 26.86 -14.83
C PRO A 8 -3.93 26.00 -13.82
N ARG A 9 -4.52 24.85 -13.44
CA ARG A 9 -4.01 23.92 -12.44
C ARG A 9 -3.64 22.57 -13.06
N THR A 10 -2.59 21.98 -12.49
CA THR A 10 -2.27 20.56 -12.66
C THR A 10 -3.33 19.66 -12.02
N LEU A 11 -3.41 18.40 -12.44
CA LEU A 11 -4.22 17.37 -11.78
C LEU A 11 -3.88 17.26 -10.28
N ALA A 12 -2.58 17.35 -9.95
CA ALA A 12 -2.12 17.34 -8.57
C ALA A 12 -2.67 18.51 -7.74
N GLU A 13 -2.63 19.75 -8.27
CA GLU A 13 -3.23 20.92 -7.61
C GLU A 13 -4.75 20.77 -7.49
N LYS A 14 -5.47 20.35 -8.55
CA LYS A 14 -6.94 20.15 -8.52
C LYS A 14 -7.37 19.18 -7.42
N VAL A 15 -6.70 18.04 -7.30
CA VAL A 15 -7.01 17.05 -6.28
C VAL A 15 -6.59 17.54 -4.89
N TRP A 16 -5.43 18.18 -4.76
CA TRP A 16 -4.97 18.71 -3.48
C TRP A 16 -5.95 19.75 -2.92
N ASP A 17 -6.28 20.78 -3.71
CA ASP A 17 -7.16 21.89 -3.30
C ASP A 17 -8.55 21.41 -2.90
N ALA A 18 -9.09 20.38 -3.58
CA ALA A 18 -10.40 19.80 -3.28
C ALA A 18 -10.48 19.11 -1.90
N HIS A 19 -9.34 18.72 -1.31
CA HIS A 19 -9.28 17.97 -0.04
C HIS A 19 -8.67 18.78 1.11
N VAL A 20 -8.35 20.07 0.92
CA VAL A 20 -7.90 20.95 2.01
C VAL A 20 -9.06 21.21 2.99
N VAL A 21 -8.93 20.70 4.21
CA VAL A 21 -9.84 20.99 5.34
C VAL A 21 -9.44 22.30 6.02
N ARG A 22 -8.13 22.58 6.12
CA ARG A 22 -7.59 23.82 6.70
C ARG A 22 -6.17 24.08 6.21
N SER A 23 -5.92 25.29 5.72
CA SER A 23 -4.57 25.86 5.53
C SER A 23 -4.28 26.92 6.59
N ALA A 24 -3.00 27.17 6.87
CA ALA A 24 -2.53 28.34 7.63
C ALA A 24 -1.11 28.72 7.20
N GLU A 25 -0.75 29.99 7.34
CA GLU A 25 0.57 30.49 6.95
C GLU A 25 1.68 29.85 7.80
N GLY A 26 2.71 29.30 7.12
CA GLY A 26 3.83 28.62 7.78
C GLY A 26 3.54 27.19 8.26
N GLU A 27 2.31 26.69 8.14
CA GLU A 27 1.91 25.34 8.53
C GLU A 27 1.63 24.43 7.30
N PRO A 28 1.71 23.10 7.45
CA PRO A 28 1.21 22.15 6.44
C PRO A 28 -0.30 22.30 6.18
N ASP A 29 -0.75 22.02 4.96
CA ASP A 29 -2.18 21.90 4.65
C ASP A 29 -2.74 20.67 5.36
N LEU A 30 -3.86 20.80 6.08
CA LEU A 30 -4.58 19.67 6.66
C LEU A 30 -5.52 19.09 5.61
N LEU A 31 -5.14 17.94 5.04
CA LEU A 31 -5.95 17.24 4.04
C LEU A 31 -6.99 16.32 4.70
N PHE A 32 -8.16 16.18 4.09
CA PHE A 32 -9.05 15.03 4.30
C PHE A 32 -8.46 13.78 3.65
N ILE A 33 -8.82 12.59 4.14
CA ILE A 33 -8.43 11.30 3.57
C ILE A 33 -9.68 10.50 3.18
N ASP A 34 -9.86 10.17 1.91
CA ASP A 34 -11.04 9.44 1.42
C ASP A 34 -10.93 7.93 1.59
N LEU A 35 -9.72 7.37 1.51
CA LEU A 35 -9.48 5.94 1.70
C LEU A 35 -8.18 5.68 2.47
N HIS A 36 -8.31 5.02 3.61
CA HIS A 36 -7.18 4.50 4.39
C HIS A 36 -7.10 2.99 4.22
N LEU A 37 -6.04 2.51 3.59
CA LEU A 37 -5.75 1.08 3.49
C LEU A 37 -4.77 0.65 4.60
N LEU A 38 -4.95 -0.56 5.12
CA LEU A 38 -4.15 -1.13 6.21
C LEU A 38 -3.66 -2.54 5.88
N HIS A 39 -2.51 -2.89 6.45
CA HIS A 39 -1.93 -4.24 6.47
C HIS A 39 -1.26 -4.52 7.82
N GLU A 40 -0.84 -5.76 8.02
CA GLU A 40 -0.40 -6.29 9.31
C GLU A 40 0.96 -5.78 9.81
N VAL A 41 1.76 -5.10 8.97
CA VAL A 41 3.14 -4.74 9.33
C VAL A 41 3.21 -3.42 10.11
N THR A 42 2.51 -2.38 9.63
CA THR A 42 2.70 -0.99 10.10
C THR A 42 1.51 -0.41 10.85
N SER A 43 0.35 -1.07 10.82
CA SER A 43 -0.85 -0.68 11.55
C SER A 43 -0.94 -1.11 13.02
N PRO A 44 -0.33 -2.21 13.52
CA PRO A 44 -0.55 -2.68 14.90
C PRO A 44 -0.31 -1.61 15.98
N GLN A 45 0.81 -0.89 15.89
CA GLN A 45 1.22 0.12 16.86
C GLN A 45 0.32 1.37 16.80
N ALA A 46 -0.30 1.66 15.66
CA ALA A 46 -1.25 2.76 15.53
C ALA A 46 -2.55 2.47 16.30
N PHE A 47 -3.06 1.24 16.23
CA PHE A 47 -4.19 0.81 17.06
C PHE A 47 -3.84 0.78 18.56
N ASP A 48 -2.61 0.41 18.91
CA ASP A 48 -2.13 0.49 20.30
C ASP A 48 -2.10 1.95 20.81
N GLY A 49 -1.65 2.90 19.97
CA GLY A 49 -1.70 4.34 20.24
C GLY A 49 -3.12 4.86 20.48
N LEU A 50 -4.08 4.48 19.61
CA LEU A 50 -5.50 4.80 19.82
C LEU A 50 -6.02 4.26 21.17
N ARG A 51 -5.70 2.99 21.48
CA ARG A 51 -6.15 2.33 22.72
C ARG A 51 -5.56 3.01 23.97
N MET A 52 -4.27 3.36 23.93
CA MET A 52 -3.61 4.11 25.01
C MET A 52 -4.18 5.52 25.18
N ALA A 53 -4.61 6.16 24.09
CA ALA A 53 -5.22 7.49 24.10
C ALA A 53 -6.75 7.48 24.38
N GLY A 54 -7.38 6.31 24.54
CA GLY A 54 -8.83 6.18 24.73
C GLY A 54 -9.66 6.59 23.51
N ARG A 55 -9.11 6.46 22.29
CA ARG A 55 -9.72 6.88 21.02
C ARG A 55 -10.31 5.68 20.27
N SER A 56 -11.34 5.92 19.47
CA SER A 56 -11.84 4.99 18.44
C SER A 56 -11.33 5.38 17.04
N VAL A 57 -11.53 4.51 16.06
CA VAL A 57 -11.34 4.86 14.64
C VAL A 57 -12.47 5.80 14.18
N ARG A 58 -12.13 6.85 13.44
CA ARG A 58 -13.03 7.95 13.10
C ARG A 58 -13.97 7.67 11.92
N ARG A 59 -13.50 6.91 10.92
CA ARG A 59 -14.28 6.50 9.73
C ARG A 59 -13.93 5.06 9.34
N THR A 60 -14.53 4.09 10.03
CA THR A 60 -14.40 2.66 9.70
C THR A 60 -14.99 2.32 8.33
N ASP A 61 -15.89 3.16 7.81
CA ASP A 61 -16.44 3.11 6.46
C ASP A 61 -15.46 3.55 5.37
N LEU A 62 -14.43 4.33 5.72
CA LEU A 62 -13.34 4.76 4.83
C LEU A 62 -12.01 4.04 5.12
N THR A 63 -12.05 2.98 5.93
CA THR A 63 -10.85 2.23 6.35
C THR A 63 -10.99 0.74 5.99
N LEU A 64 -10.03 0.18 5.24
CA LEU A 64 -10.03 -1.22 4.84
C LEU A 64 -8.67 -1.90 5.10
N ALA A 65 -8.70 -3.03 5.81
CA ALA A 65 -7.53 -3.86 6.04
C ALA A 65 -7.49 -5.10 5.14
N THR A 66 -6.28 -5.58 4.83
CA THR A 66 -6.00 -6.88 4.19
C THR A 66 -4.84 -7.56 4.89
N GLU A 67 -4.68 -8.87 4.68
CA GLU A 67 -3.49 -9.62 5.05
C GLU A 67 -2.71 -9.95 3.78
N ASP A 68 -1.49 -9.44 3.60
CA ASP A 68 -0.72 -9.67 2.36
C ASP A 68 0.80 -9.79 2.54
N HIS A 69 1.42 -8.96 3.38
CA HIS A 69 2.88 -8.88 3.54
C HIS A 69 3.53 -10.12 4.18
N ASN A 70 2.89 -10.67 5.21
CA ASN A 70 3.36 -11.79 6.01
C ASN A 70 2.73 -13.14 5.58
N THR A 71 2.13 -13.17 4.39
CA THR A 71 1.40 -14.34 3.90
C THR A 71 2.36 -15.40 3.33
N PRO A 72 2.35 -16.66 3.82
CA PRO A 72 3.30 -17.67 3.36
C PRO A 72 3.09 -18.02 1.87
N THR A 73 4.14 -18.02 1.06
CA THR A 73 4.04 -18.32 -0.39
C THR A 73 3.53 -19.75 -0.68
N GLY A 74 3.73 -20.69 0.25
CA GLY A 74 3.17 -22.04 0.18
C GLY A 74 1.64 -22.13 0.32
N TYR A 75 0.97 -21.04 0.73
CA TYR A 75 -0.50 -20.96 0.89
C TYR A 75 -1.28 -21.25 -0.41
N ALA A 76 -0.63 -21.09 -1.57
CA ALA A 76 -1.21 -21.39 -2.88
C ALA A 76 -1.00 -22.84 -3.36
N ASP A 77 -0.14 -23.63 -2.71
CA ASP A 77 0.23 -24.99 -3.13
C ASP A 77 -0.80 -26.04 -2.62
N PRO A 78 -1.52 -26.76 -3.50
CA PRO A 78 -2.49 -27.78 -3.08
C PRO A 78 -1.87 -29.00 -2.38
N SER A 79 -0.56 -29.21 -2.49
CA SER A 79 0.17 -30.26 -1.76
C SER A 79 0.56 -29.85 -0.33
N TYR A 80 0.54 -28.54 -0.03
CA TYR A 80 0.67 -28.01 1.33
C TYR A 80 -0.69 -28.19 2.05
N ASN A 81 -0.95 -29.45 2.45
CA ASN A 81 -2.29 -29.98 2.72
C ASN A 81 -2.86 -29.57 4.10
N SER A 82 -2.84 -28.27 4.40
CA SER A 82 -3.30 -27.68 5.65
C SER A 82 -4.04 -26.37 5.43
N ARG A 83 -5.38 -26.45 5.43
CA ARG A 83 -6.36 -25.37 5.73
C ARG A 83 -5.99 -23.96 5.25
N ARG A 84 -6.44 -23.58 4.05
CA ARG A 84 -6.48 -22.16 3.63
C ARG A 84 -7.18 -21.29 4.70
N GLY A 85 -6.42 -20.39 5.32
CA GLY A 85 -6.90 -19.33 6.21
C GLY A 85 -6.71 -19.55 7.71
N ASP A 86 -6.25 -20.74 8.11
CA ASP A 86 -5.97 -21.07 9.51
C ASP A 86 -4.59 -20.55 9.94
N LEU A 87 -4.56 -19.65 10.92
CA LEU A 87 -3.34 -19.04 11.49
C LEU A 87 -2.34 -20.07 12.00
N LEU A 88 -2.81 -21.24 12.45
CA LEU A 88 -1.98 -22.33 12.95
C LEU A 88 -1.03 -22.89 11.87
N THR A 89 -1.31 -22.63 10.58
CA THR A 89 -0.49 -23.05 9.44
C THR A 89 0.71 -22.12 9.18
N ILE A 90 0.68 -20.89 9.71
CA ILE A 90 1.78 -19.93 9.55
C ILE A 90 2.89 -20.34 10.51
N ALA A 91 3.93 -21.00 9.97
CA ALA A 91 5.01 -21.60 10.76
C ALA A 91 5.93 -20.56 11.44
N ASP A 92 6.09 -19.37 10.84
CA ASP A 92 6.83 -18.28 11.48
C ASP A 92 5.98 -17.59 12.56
N PRO A 93 6.47 -17.47 13.81
CA PRO A 93 5.72 -16.87 14.90
C PRO A 93 5.58 -15.35 14.77
N THR A 94 6.49 -14.66 14.08
CA THR A 94 6.45 -13.19 13.89
C THR A 94 5.32 -12.83 12.92
N SER A 95 5.33 -13.44 11.73
CA SER A 95 4.29 -13.29 10.72
C SER A 95 2.91 -13.65 11.27
N ARG A 96 2.81 -14.75 12.05
CA ARG A 96 1.57 -15.13 12.73
C ARG A 96 1.12 -14.07 13.74
N THR A 97 2.02 -13.58 14.59
CA THR A 97 1.71 -12.57 15.63
C THR A 97 1.22 -11.26 15.01
N GLN A 98 1.81 -10.81 13.91
CA GLN A 98 1.38 -9.59 13.21
C GLN A 98 -0.04 -9.74 12.65
N ILE A 99 -0.32 -10.86 11.97
CA ILE A 99 -1.66 -11.15 11.41
C ILE A 99 -2.71 -11.34 12.53
N GLU A 100 -2.38 -12.07 13.60
CA GLU A 100 -3.24 -12.20 14.80
C GLU A 100 -3.52 -10.85 15.48
N THR A 101 -2.59 -9.90 15.40
CA THR A 101 -2.76 -8.56 15.95
C THR A 101 -3.62 -7.68 15.06
N LEU A 102 -3.45 -7.75 13.73
CA LEU A 102 -4.35 -7.10 12.78
C LEU A 102 -5.79 -7.60 12.96
N ARG A 103 -6.01 -8.92 13.01
CA ARG A 103 -7.35 -9.52 13.21
C ARG A 103 -8.01 -9.04 14.50
N ARG A 104 -7.28 -9.00 15.62
CA ARG A 104 -7.79 -8.49 16.91
C ARG A 104 -8.12 -7.01 16.84
N ASN A 105 -7.22 -6.18 16.30
CA ASN A 105 -7.42 -4.74 16.18
C ASN A 105 -8.61 -4.41 15.26
N CYS A 106 -8.74 -5.05 14.10
CA CYS A 106 -9.88 -4.83 13.20
C CYS A 106 -11.21 -5.21 13.86
N ALA A 107 -11.26 -6.32 14.62
CA ALA A 107 -12.46 -6.72 15.36
C ALA A 107 -12.79 -5.80 16.53
N GLU A 108 -11.79 -5.30 17.26
CA GLU A 108 -11.95 -4.37 18.40
C GLU A 108 -12.42 -2.98 17.96
N PHE A 109 -11.83 -2.44 16.89
CA PHE A 109 -12.09 -1.09 16.39
C PHE A 109 -13.17 -1.04 15.29
N GLY A 110 -13.76 -2.17 14.90
CA GLY A 110 -14.84 -2.23 13.90
C GLY A 110 -14.40 -1.93 12.46
N VAL A 111 -13.12 -2.15 12.13
CA VAL A 111 -12.56 -1.93 10.79
C VAL A 111 -12.78 -3.19 9.93
N LYS A 112 -13.24 -3.01 8.67
CA LYS A 112 -13.39 -4.13 7.75
C LYS A 112 -12.01 -4.73 7.41
N LEU A 113 -11.91 -6.05 7.47
CA LEU A 113 -10.71 -6.83 7.15
C LEU A 113 -11.04 -7.87 6.07
N HIS A 114 -10.13 -8.04 5.10
CA HIS A 114 -10.08 -9.18 4.19
C HIS A 114 -8.97 -10.14 4.63
N PRO A 115 -9.27 -11.13 5.50
CA PRO A 115 -8.28 -12.05 6.04
C PRO A 115 -7.87 -13.11 5.03
N LEU A 116 -6.72 -13.76 5.26
CA LEU A 116 -6.29 -14.95 4.54
C LEU A 116 -7.43 -15.97 4.42
N GLY A 117 -7.88 -16.21 3.19
CA GLY A 117 -8.94 -17.17 2.84
C GLY A 117 -10.24 -16.51 2.37
N ASP A 118 -10.38 -15.20 2.55
CA ASP A 118 -11.41 -14.41 1.88
C ASP A 118 -11.15 -14.36 0.36
N ALA A 119 -12.21 -14.45 -0.45
CA ALA A 119 -12.12 -14.31 -1.91
C ALA A 119 -11.80 -12.85 -2.36
N GLN A 120 -11.88 -11.88 -1.44
CA GLN A 120 -11.50 -10.48 -1.64
C GLN A 120 -10.13 -10.13 -1.02
N GLN A 121 -9.42 -11.08 -0.39
CA GLN A 121 -8.05 -10.89 0.09
C GLN A 121 -7.06 -10.86 -1.09
N GLY A 122 -6.02 -10.04 -0.93
CA GLY A 122 -4.94 -9.89 -1.89
C GLY A 122 -4.02 -8.73 -1.53
N ILE A 123 -3.06 -8.45 -2.41
CA ILE A 123 -2.10 -7.35 -2.25
C ILE A 123 -2.85 -6.03 -2.08
N VAL A 124 -2.48 -5.23 -1.07
CA VAL A 124 -3.20 -4.01 -0.64
C VAL A 124 -3.46 -3.02 -1.79
N HIS A 125 -2.48 -2.82 -2.68
CA HIS A 125 -2.60 -1.93 -3.84
C HIS A 125 -3.32 -2.54 -5.05
N VAL A 126 -3.72 -3.81 -4.98
CA VAL A 126 -4.51 -4.51 -6.01
C VAL A 126 -5.98 -4.59 -5.59
N ILE A 127 -6.28 -4.84 -4.31
CA ILE A 127 -7.67 -4.96 -3.83
C ILE A 127 -8.46 -3.67 -3.98
N GLY A 128 -7.84 -2.49 -3.74
CA GLY A 128 -8.49 -1.19 -3.91
C GLY A 128 -9.06 -0.98 -5.32
N PRO A 129 -8.23 -1.11 -6.38
CA PRO A 129 -8.70 -1.13 -7.76
C PRO A 129 -9.67 -2.27 -8.09
N GLN A 130 -9.37 -3.50 -7.68
CA GLN A 130 -10.18 -4.68 -8.00
C GLN A 130 -11.62 -4.58 -7.48
N LEU A 131 -11.80 -3.97 -6.30
CA LEU A 131 -13.09 -3.75 -5.63
C LEU A 131 -13.77 -2.43 -6.06
N GLY A 132 -13.08 -1.55 -6.79
CA GLY A 132 -13.60 -0.22 -7.19
C GLY A 132 -13.55 0.84 -6.08
N LEU A 133 -12.74 0.64 -5.04
CA LEU A 133 -12.51 1.60 -3.96
C LEU A 133 -11.52 2.70 -4.38
N THR A 134 -10.58 2.36 -5.26
CA THR A 134 -9.69 3.34 -5.89
C THR A 134 -10.41 4.02 -7.05
N GLN A 135 -10.71 5.31 -6.90
CA GLN A 135 -11.43 6.12 -7.88
C GLN A 135 -10.66 7.41 -8.17
N PRO A 136 -10.85 8.04 -9.34
CA PRO A 136 -10.24 9.32 -9.66
C PRO A 136 -10.65 10.41 -8.67
N GLY A 137 -9.72 11.32 -8.37
CA GLY A 137 -9.95 12.46 -7.49
C GLY A 137 -9.72 12.17 -6.01
N LEU A 138 -9.73 10.92 -5.56
CA LEU A 138 -9.59 10.59 -4.14
C LEU A 138 -8.18 10.85 -3.58
N THR A 139 -8.11 11.16 -2.30
CA THR A 139 -6.90 11.06 -1.47
C THR A 139 -6.80 9.67 -0.84
N ILE A 140 -5.67 8.98 -1.04
CA ILE A 140 -5.52 7.57 -0.65
C ILE A 140 -4.20 7.35 0.08
N VAL A 141 -4.25 6.82 1.30
CA VAL A 141 -3.05 6.56 2.12
C VAL A 141 -3.02 5.13 2.65
N CYS A 142 -1.82 4.63 2.89
CA CYS A 142 -1.57 3.35 3.53
C CYS A 142 -0.21 3.43 4.24
N GLY A 143 -0.02 2.60 5.26
CA GLY A 143 1.28 2.36 5.87
C GLY A 143 2.26 1.56 4.99
N ASP A 144 2.22 1.74 3.66
CA ASP A 144 3.18 1.17 2.70
C ASP A 144 3.64 2.20 1.64
N SER A 145 4.89 2.05 1.20
CA SER A 145 5.56 2.96 0.27
C SER A 145 5.02 2.92 -1.18
N HIS A 146 4.41 1.82 -1.61
CA HIS A 146 3.92 1.61 -2.97
C HIS A 146 2.48 2.09 -3.19
N THR A 147 1.89 2.79 -2.21
CA THR A 147 0.56 3.44 -2.31
C THR A 147 0.40 4.36 -3.51
N ALA A 148 1.50 4.91 -4.03
CA ALA A 148 1.53 5.65 -5.30
C ALA A 148 0.88 4.89 -6.47
N THR A 149 0.82 3.54 -6.44
CA THR A 149 0.09 2.68 -7.39
C THR A 149 -1.33 3.20 -7.71
N HIS A 150 -2.06 3.68 -6.70
CA HIS A 150 -3.45 4.11 -6.87
C HIS A 150 -3.59 5.40 -7.71
N GLY A 151 -2.53 6.20 -7.83
CA GLY A 151 -2.54 7.41 -8.67
C GLY A 151 -2.64 7.13 -10.17
N ALA A 152 -2.50 5.89 -10.61
CA ALA A 152 -2.85 5.45 -11.96
C ALA A 152 -4.32 5.73 -12.35
N PHE A 153 -5.18 5.96 -11.36
CA PHE A 153 -6.59 6.32 -11.52
C PHE A 153 -6.84 7.83 -11.45
N GLY A 154 -5.82 8.67 -11.22
CA GLY A 154 -5.99 10.09 -10.94
C GLY A 154 -6.27 10.42 -9.48
N ALA A 155 -5.94 9.50 -8.56
CA ALA A 155 -6.00 9.69 -7.11
C ALA A 155 -4.68 10.27 -6.56
N LEU A 156 -4.74 11.16 -5.58
CA LEU A 156 -3.54 11.63 -4.86
C LEU A 156 -3.17 10.59 -3.79
N ALA A 157 -2.30 9.66 -4.17
CA ALA A 157 -2.01 8.48 -3.37
C ALA A 157 -0.55 8.37 -2.93
N PHE A 158 -0.28 8.22 -1.63
CA PHE A 158 1.07 8.18 -1.09
C PHE A 158 1.19 7.38 0.21
N GLY A 159 2.38 6.82 0.46
CA GLY A 159 2.68 6.08 1.69
C GLY A 159 2.90 7.01 2.88
N ILE A 160 2.50 6.54 4.06
CA ILE A 160 2.57 7.29 5.33
C ILE A 160 3.23 6.45 6.44
N GLY A 161 3.81 7.12 7.45
CA GLY A 161 4.43 6.46 8.61
C GLY A 161 3.40 6.01 9.66
N THR A 162 3.78 5.09 10.57
CA THR A 162 2.88 4.56 11.62
C THR A 162 2.22 5.63 12.50
N SER A 163 2.92 6.74 12.81
CA SER A 163 2.32 7.87 13.55
C SER A 163 1.30 8.66 12.72
N GLU A 164 1.46 8.70 11.40
CA GLU A 164 0.47 9.25 10.48
C GLU A 164 -0.72 8.30 10.32
N VAL A 165 -0.50 6.97 10.35
CA VAL A 165 -1.57 5.95 10.39
C VAL A 165 -2.44 6.13 11.64
N GLU A 166 -1.87 6.34 12.83
CA GLU A 166 -2.65 6.67 14.03
C GLU A 166 -3.45 7.97 13.83
N HIS A 167 -2.81 9.01 13.29
CA HIS A 167 -3.46 10.31 13.07
C HIS A 167 -4.69 10.16 12.16
N VAL A 168 -4.55 9.53 10.98
CA VAL A 168 -5.66 9.32 10.04
C VAL A 168 -6.76 8.47 10.68
N LEU A 169 -6.42 7.40 11.41
CA LEU A 169 -7.44 6.63 12.13
C LEU A 169 -8.17 7.46 13.19
N ALA A 170 -7.50 8.40 13.87
CA ALA A 170 -8.10 9.25 14.90
C ALA A 170 -8.93 10.42 14.35
N THR A 171 -8.61 10.96 13.17
CA THR A 171 -9.19 12.23 12.68
C THR A 171 -9.84 12.16 11.30
N GLN A 172 -9.50 11.16 10.47
CA GLN A 172 -9.69 11.12 9.02
C GLN A 172 -9.07 12.31 8.26
N THR A 173 -7.99 12.87 8.81
CA THR A 173 -7.21 13.95 8.18
C THR A 173 -5.72 13.69 8.31
N LEU A 174 -4.91 14.41 7.52
CA LEU A 174 -3.45 14.33 7.60
C LEU A 174 -2.80 15.68 7.26
N PRO A 175 -1.97 16.27 8.14
CA PRO A 175 -1.22 17.47 7.82
C PRO A 175 -0.07 17.14 6.86
N GLN A 176 -0.03 17.76 5.68
CA GLN A 176 0.97 17.50 4.65
C GLN A 176 1.49 18.80 4.03
N ALA A 177 2.81 18.91 3.87
CA ALA A 177 3.40 20.04 3.16
C ALA A 177 3.15 19.89 1.65
N ARG A 178 2.66 20.95 0.99
CA ARG A 178 2.33 20.91 -0.44
C ARG A 178 3.60 20.61 -1.27
N PRO A 179 3.64 19.48 -2.00
CA PRO A 179 4.79 19.07 -2.80
C PRO A 179 4.87 19.89 -4.09
N LYS A 180 6.04 19.86 -4.73
CA LYS A 180 6.21 20.42 -6.07
C LYS A 180 5.50 19.57 -7.13
N THR A 181 5.23 20.16 -8.27
CA THR A 181 4.60 19.52 -9.44
C THR A 181 5.65 19.07 -10.45
N MET A 182 5.57 17.87 -11.00
CA MET A 182 6.47 17.41 -12.06
C MET A 182 5.72 16.74 -13.20
N ALA A 183 5.96 17.15 -14.44
CA ALA A 183 5.49 16.44 -15.62
C ALA A 183 6.52 15.41 -16.11
N VAL A 184 6.07 14.18 -16.38
CA VAL A 184 6.81 13.19 -17.18
C VAL A 184 6.03 12.94 -18.46
N THR A 185 6.45 13.61 -19.54
CA THR A 185 5.82 13.51 -20.86
C THR A 185 6.49 12.41 -21.68
N VAL A 186 5.73 11.41 -22.12
CA VAL A 186 6.25 10.30 -22.94
C VAL A 186 5.62 10.36 -24.33
N GLU A 187 6.43 10.76 -25.30
CA GLU A 187 6.04 11.08 -26.68
C GLU A 187 6.12 9.85 -27.60
N GLY A 188 5.22 9.76 -28.57
CA GLY A 188 5.15 8.65 -29.51
C GLY A 188 4.59 7.36 -28.90
N ALA A 189 4.98 6.21 -29.45
CA ALA A 189 4.47 4.90 -29.05
C ALA A 189 5.60 3.93 -28.66
N LEU A 190 5.33 3.07 -27.67
CA LEU A 190 6.25 2.00 -27.26
C LEU A 190 6.41 0.97 -28.39
N ARG A 191 7.65 0.51 -28.61
CA ARG A 191 7.96 -0.50 -29.62
C ARG A 191 7.42 -1.89 -29.23
N PRO A 192 7.10 -2.78 -30.20
CA PRO A 192 6.65 -4.13 -29.90
C PRO A 192 7.60 -4.88 -28.95
N GLY A 193 7.04 -5.44 -27.87
CA GLY A 193 7.81 -6.11 -26.81
C GLY A 193 8.41 -5.20 -25.73
N VAL A 194 8.16 -3.89 -25.79
CA VAL A 194 8.43 -2.92 -24.71
C VAL A 194 7.14 -2.70 -23.91
N THR A 195 7.26 -2.63 -22.57
CA THR A 195 6.13 -2.54 -21.63
C THR A 195 6.20 -1.30 -20.76
N ALA A 196 5.14 -1.05 -19.98
CA ALA A 196 5.11 -0.02 -18.94
C ALA A 196 6.25 -0.17 -17.91
N LYS A 197 6.69 -1.40 -17.61
CA LYS A 197 7.83 -1.68 -16.74
C LYS A 197 9.14 -1.15 -17.33
N ASP A 198 9.33 -1.34 -18.63
CA ASP A 198 10.53 -0.87 -19.34
C ASP A 198 10.55 0.66 -19.44
N LEU A 199 9.38 1.28 -19.61
CA LEU A 199 9.21 2.73 -19.61
C LEU A 199 9.65 3.35 -18.28
N VAL A 200 9.11 2.88 -17.14
CA VAL A 200 9.46 3.45 -15.84
C VAL A 200 10.90 3.12 -15.41
N LEU A 201 11.45 1.96 -15.82
CA LEU A 201 12.88 1.68 -15.66
C LEU A 201 13.77 2.60 -16.51
N ALA A 202 13.35 2.97 -17.73
CA ALA A 202 14.05 3.95 -18.56
C ALA A 202 14.01 5.36 -17.95
N LEU A 203 12.88 5.76 -17.33
CA LEU A 203 12.76 6.99 -16.56
C LEU A 203 13.74 7.00 -15.38
N ILE A 204 13.70 5.99 -14.52
CA ILE A 204 14.57 5.86 -13.34
C ILE A 204 16.05 5.87 -13.76
N ALA A 205 16.39 5.25 -14.89
CA ALA A 205 17.74 5.29 -15.47
C ALA A 205 18.16 6.69 -15.96
N LYS A 206 17.22 7.52 -16.45
CA LYS A 206 17.48 8.88 -16.93
C LYS A 206 17.63 9.90 -15.79
N VAL A 207 16.78 9.81 -14.75
CA VAL A 207 16.69 10.82 -13.67
C VAL A 207 17.36 10.41 -12.36
N GLY A 208 17.72 9.13 -12.23
CA GLY A 208 18.32 8.57 -11.02
C GLY A 208 17.32 8.37 -9.87
N THR A 209 17.73 7.64 -8.83
CA THR A 209 16.86 7.22 -7.70
C THR A 209 16.46 8.33 -6.73
N GLY A 210 16.60 9.60 -7.13
CA GLY A 210 16.16 10.77 -6.36
C GLY A 210 15.59 11.90 -7.23
N GLY A 211 15.42 11.68 -8.54
CA GLY A 211 14.97 12.72 -9.46
C GLY A 211 13.59 13.29 -9.16
N GLY A 212 12.71 12.51 -8.53
CA GLY A 212 11.35 12.91 -8.17
C GLY A 212 11.24 13.48 -6.76
N ARG A 213 12.34 13.57 -5.99
CA ARG A 213 12.31 13.91 -4.56
C ARG A 213 11.59 15.24 -4.30
N GLY A 214 10.54 15.18 -3.47
CA GLY A 214 9.73 16.35 -3.10
C GLY A 214 8.63 16.72 -4.10
N HIS A 215 8.41 15.92 -5.15
CA HIS A 215 7.39 16.17 -6.17
C HIS A 215 6.24 15.15 -6.10
N VAL A 216 5.05 15.59 -6.52
CA VAL A 216 4.02 14.72 -7.11
C VAL A 216 4.20 14.77 -8.62
N VAL A 217 4.23 13.59 -9.24
CA VAL A 217 4.56 13.43 -10.65
C VAL A 217 3.29 13.13 -11.45
N GLU A 218 3.10 13.80 -12.57
CA GLU A 218 2.05 13.50 -13.54
C GLU A 218 2.66 12.84 -14.78
N TYR A 219 2.28 11.60 -15.05
CA TYR A 219 2.70 10.88 -16.25
C TYR A 219 1.70 11.16 -17.38
N ARG A 220 2.18 11.72 -18.50
CA ARG A 220 1.37 12.22 -19.61
C ARG A 220 1.98 11.87 -20.97
N GLY A 221 1.24 12.10 -22.05
CA GLY A 221 1.65 11.79 -23.43
C GLY A 221 1.07 10.48 -23.98
N ASP A 222 1.26 10.25 -25.28
CA ASP A 222 0.58 9.19 -26.03
C ASP A 222 0.95 7.78 -25.56
N ALA A 223 2.23 7.56 -25.24
CA ALA A 223 2.70 6.28 -24.72
C ALA A 223 2.14 5.94 -23.33
N ILE A 224 1.65 6.92 -22.57
CA ILE A 224 0.94 6.71 -21.29
C ILE A 224 -0.54 6.43 -21.53
N ARG A 225 -1.19 7.23 -22.40
CA ARG A 225 -2.60 7.03 -22.78
C ARG A 225 -2.84 5.64 -23.38
N ALA A 226 -1.91 5.13 -24.18
CA ALA A 226 -1.97 3.82 -24.81
C ALA A 226 -1.82 2.61 -23.85
N LEU A 227 -1.58 2.82 -22.55
CA LEU A 227 -1.44 1.73 -21.57
C LEU A 227 -2.79 1.29 -20.99
N SER A 228 -2.94 -0.02 -20.77
CA SER A 228 -4.00 -0.55 -19.89
C SER A 228 -3.81 -0.08 -18.44
N MET A 229 -4.86 -0.20 -17.61
CA MET A 229 -4.79 0.21 -16.21
C MET A 229 -3.68 -0.50 -15.42
N GLU A 230 -3.38 -1.76 -15.72
CA GLU A 230 -2.29 -2.52 -15.10
C GLU A 230 -0.91 -1.94 -15.50
N GLY A 231 -0.79 -1.45 -16.73
CA GLY A 231 0.39 -0.71 -17.20
C GLY A 231 0.54 0.63 -16.50
N ARG A 232 -0.56 1.40 -16.36
CA ARG A 232 -0.60 2.66 -15.63
C ARG A 232 -0.25 2.46 -14.14
N MET A 233 -0.86 1.46 -13.50
CA MET A 233 -0.53 1.01 -12.14
C MET A 233 0.94 0.63 -12.02
N THR A 234 1.54 -0.05 -13.00
CA THR A 234 2.97 -0.41 -12.98
C THR A 234 3.89 0.83 -12.96
N ILE A 235 3.52 1.91 -13.65
CA ILE A 235 4.29 3.17 -13.64
C ILE A 235 4.10 3.89 -12.30
N CYS A 236 2.85 4.12 -11.88
CA CYS A 236 2.55 4.84 -10.66
C CYS A 236 3.05 4.10 -9.40
N ASN A 237 3.02 2.77 -9.39
CA ASN A 237 3.66 1.92 -8.38
C ASN A 237 5.15 2.28 -8.24
N MET A 238 5.85 2.39 -9.36
CA MET A 238 7.30 2.63 -9.39
C MET A 238 7.72 4.11 -9.25
N SER A 239 6.85 4.96 -8.71
CA SER A 239 7.15 6.37 -8.43
C SER A 239 8.13 6.54 -7.28
N ILE A 240 8.01 5.69 -6.25
CA ILE A 240 8.77 5.82 -5.01
C ILE A 240 10.26 5.46 -5.18
N GLU A 241 10.59 4.60 -6.15
CA GLU A 241 11.95 4.17 -6.52
C GLU A 241 12.87 5.28 -6.99
N TRP A 242 12.31 6.41 -7.41
CA TRP A 242 13.06 7.62 -7.75
C TRP A 242 12.69 8.82 -6.88
N GLY A 243 12.03 8.56 -5.75
CA GLY A 243 11.80 9.52 -4.67
C GLY A 243 10.55 10.40 -4.81
N ALA A 244 9.71 10.19 -5.82
CA ALA A 244 8.45 10.92 -5.94
C ALA A 244 7.49 10.54 -4.80
N LYS A 245 6.74 11.53 -4.28
CA LYS A 245 5.78 11.32 -3.19
C LYS A 245 4.55 10.54 -3.66
N ALA A 246 4.05 10.89 -4.85
CA ALA A 246 2.97 10.21 -5.55
C ALA A 246 3.21 10.29 -7.06
N GLY A 247 2.59 9.38 -7.81
CA GLY A 247 2.59 9.38 -9.27
C GLY A 247 1.16 9.25 -9.80
N MET A 248 0.71 10.24 -10.57
CA MET A 248 -0.65 10.40 -11.03
C MET A 248 -0.74 10.27 -12.57
N ILE A 249 -1.83 9.70 -13.05
CA ILE A 249 -2.22 9.68 -14.47
C ILE A 249 -3.66 10.20 -14.54
N ALA A 250 -3.94 11.12 -15.46
CA ALA A 250 -5.28 11.65 -15.65
C ALA A 250 -6.25 10.52 -16.09
N PRO A 251 -7.47 10.45 -15.51
CA PRO A 251 -8.45 9.43 -15.86
C PRO A 251 -9.00 9.66 -17.28
N ASP A 252 -9.22 8.57 -18.00
CA ASP A 252 -9.82 8.57 -19.34
C ASP A 252 -10.74 7.36 -19.52
N GLU A 253 -11.19 7.11 -20.76
CA GLU A 253 -12.01 5.96 -21.15
C GLU A 253 -11.48 4.62 -20.65
N THR A 254 -10.16 4.45 -20.52
CA THR A 254 -9.53 3.22 -19.99
C THR A 254 -9.79 3.08 -18.49
N THR A 255 -9.68 4.17 -17.75
CA THR A 255 -9.98 4.24 -16.31
C THR A 255 -11.47 4.02 -16.06
N PHE A 256 -12.34 4.63 -16.86
CA PHE A 256 -13.79 4.47 -16.75
C PHE A 256 -14.23 3.04 -17.11
N ALA A 257 -13.68 2.45 -18.18
CA ALA A 257 -13.98 1.07 -18.56
C ALA A 257 -13.54 0.05 -17.50
N TYR A 258 -12.44 0.30 -16.79
CA TYR A 258 -11.98 -0.57 -15.71
C TYR A 258 -12.87 -0.51 -14.46
N LEU A 259 -13.38 0.67 -14.12
CA LEU A 259 -14.19 0.91 -12.91
C LEU A 259 -15.68 0.58 -13.09
N LYS A 260 -16.20 0.55 -14.32
CA LYS A 260 -17.63 0.34 -14.55
C LYS A 260 -18.10 -1.01 -14.03
N GLY A 261 -19.12 -1.01 -13.17
CA GLY A 261 -19.68 -2.23 -12.57
C GLY A 261 -18.82 -2.87 -11.47
N ARG A 262 -17.78 -2.19 -10.96
CA ARG A 262 -17.04 -2.67 -9.78
C ARG A 262 -17.90 -2.53 -8.50
N PRO A 263 -17.75 -3.41 -7.48
CA PRO A 263 -18.66 -3.46 -6.34
C PRO A 263 -18.80 -2.16 -5.53
N ASN A 264 -17.75 -1.34 -5.45
CA ASN A 264 -17.77 -0.07 -4.71
C ASN A 264 -17.67 1.16 -5.64
N ALA A 265 -17.68 0.98 -6.96
CA ALA A 265 -17.79 2.10 -7.90
C ALA A 265 -19.23 2.65 -7.91
N PRO A 266 -19.44 3.93 -8.26
CA PRO A 266 -20.77 4.51 -8.42
C PRO A 266 -21.63 3.73 -9.44
N GLN A 267 -22.95 3.78 -9.29
CA GLN A 267 -23.91 3.02 -10.10
C GLN A 267 -25.03 3.93 -10.61
N SER A 268 -25.66 3.57 -11.73
CA SER A 268 -26.78 4.30 -12.33
C SER A 268 -26.47 5.79 -12.50
N GLU A 269 -27.36 6.72 -12.15
CA GLU A 269 -27.16 8.17 -12.29
C GLU A 269 -25.89 8.69 -11.60
N ALA A 270 -25.50 8.07 -10.47
CA ALA A 270 -24.25 8.42 -9.78
C ALA A 270 -22.99 7.99 -10.56
N TRP A 271 -23.09 7.01 -11.47
CA TRP A 271 -21.99 6.67 -12.38
C TRP A 271 -21.77 7.78 -13.42
N ASP A 272 -22.84 8.29 -14.03
CA ASP A 272 -22.71 9.29 -15.09
C ASP A 272 -22.22 10.65 -14.52
N ALA A 273 -22.73 11.05 -13.36
CA ALA A 273 -22.22 12.23 -12.62
C ALA A 273 -20.77 12.06 -12.16
N ALA A 274 -20.37 10.85 -11.73
CA ALA A 274 -18.97 10.57 -11.38
C ALA A 274 -18.06 10.64 -12.60
N VAL A 275 -18.46 10.09 -13.75
CA VAL A 275 -17.69 10.18 -15.01
C VAL A 275 -17.58 11.63 -15.50
N GLU A 276 -18.64 12.44 -15.37
CA GLU A 276 -18.57 13.88 -15.67
C GLU A 276 -17.55 14.59 -14.78
N HIS A 277 -17.61 14.37 -13.47
CA HIS A 277 -16.61 14.92 -12.54
C HIS A 277 -15.19 14.44 -12.87
N TRP A 278 -14.99 13.14 -13.08
CA TRP A 278 -13.67 12.58 -13.38
C TRP A 278 -13.08 13.13 -14.69
N ARG A 279 -13.90 13.47 -15.70
CA ARG A 279 -13.45 14.15 -16.92
C ARG A 279 -12.91 15.56 -16.69
N SER A 280 -13.28 16.22 -15.60
CA SER A 280 -12.72 17.51 -15.18
C SER A 280 -11.33 17.39 -14.51
N LEU A 281 -10.94 16.18 -14.09
CA LEU A 281 -9.67 15.86 -13.44
C LEU A 281 -8.54 15.62 -14.47
N THR A 282 -8.42 16.52 -15.44
CA THR A 282 -7.27 16.65 -16.32
C THR A 282 -6.48 17.90 -15.93
N THR A 283 -5.20 17.97 -16.29
CA THR A 283 -4.43 19.22 -16.17
C THR A 283 -4.97 20.27 -17.14
N ASP A 284 -5.19 21.48 -16.65
CA ASP A 284 -5.71 22.60 -17.44
C ASP A 284 -4.71 23.04 -18.52
N GLU A 285 -5.23 23.54 -19.64
CA GLU A 285 -4.39 24.14 -20.69
C GLU A 285 -3.68 25.39 -20.15
N GLY A 286 -2.36 25.46 -20.35
CA GLY A 286 -1.52 26.53 -19.80
C GLY A 286 -1.07 26.33 -18.34
N ALA A 287 -1.40 25.21 -17.69
CA ALA A 287 -0.86 24.89 -16.37
C ALA A 287 0.66 24.63 -16.42
N THR A 288 1.37 25.10 -15.40
CA THR A 288 2.84 25.07 -15.33
C THR A 288 3.33 24.10 -14.25
N PHE A 289 4.26 23.20 -14.58
CA PHE A 289 4.92 22.32 -13.62
C PHE A 289 6.23 22.92 -13.08
N ASP A 290 6.62 22.62 -11.83
CA ASP A 290 7.92 23.04 -11.27
C ASP A 290 9.12 22.40 -11.98
N THR A 291 8.92 21.26 -12.66
CA THR A 291 9.94 20.51 -13.41
C THR A 291 9.28 19.66 -14.49
N GLU A 292 9.91 19.53 -15.66
CA GLU A 292 9.44 18.67 -16.74
C GLU A 292 10.53 17.69 -17.20
N VAL A 293 10.12 16.46 -17.55
CA VAL A 293 10.99 15.40 -18.09
C VAL A 293 10.32 14.79 -19.32
N VAL A 294 10.91 15.02 -20.50
CA VAL A 294 10.43 14.42 -21.76
C VAL A 294 11.15 13.09 -22.04
N LEU A 295 10.42 12.10 -22.55
CA LEU A 295 10.92 10.78 -22.99
C LEU A 295 10.37 10.42 -24.37
N ASP A 296 11.24 10.00 -25.28
CA ASP A 296 10.86 9.40 -26.57
C ASP A 296 10.59 7.90 -26.38
N ALA A 297 9.34 7.46 -26.60
CA ALA A 297 8.92 6.07 -26.45
C ALA A 297 9.58 5.11 -27.45
N ALA A 298 9.95 5.58 -28.65
CA ALA A 298 10.62 4.78 -29.67
C ALA A 298 12.08 4.50 -29.29
N GLN A 299 12.71 5.36 -28.49
CA GLN A 299 14.04 5.11 -27.93
C GLN A 299 14.05 4.09 -26.78
N ILE A 300 12.89 3.78 -26.18
CA ILE A 300 12.78 2.78 -25.10
C ILE A 300 12.93 1.37 -25.70
N SER A 301 13.60 0.51 -24.95
CA SER A 301 13.88 -0.91 -25.26
C SER A 301 13.62 -1.73 -23.99
N PRO A 302 13.49 -3.06 -24.05
CA PRO A 302 13.33 -3.86 -22.83
C PRO A 302 14.48 -3.59 -21.82
N PHE A 303 14.15 -3.46 -20.54
CA PHE A 303 15.06 -3.11 -19.46
C PHE A 303 15.12 -4.20 -18.38
N VAL A 304 16.30 -4.37 -17.78
CA VAL A 304 16.50 -5.23 -16.61
C VAL A 304 17.29 -4.47 -15.55
N THR A 305 16.93 -4.68 -14.28
CA THR A 305 17.69 -4.22 -13.10
C THR A 305 18.41 -5.38 -12.43
N TRP A 306 19.66 -5.19 -11.99
CA TRP A 306 20.45 -6.23 -11.31
C TRP A 306 21.24 -5.67 -10.11
N GLY A 307 21.56 -6.55 -9.17
CA GLY A 307 22.13 -6.18 -7.89
C GLY A 307 21.10 -5.55 -6.94
N THR A 308 21.58 -4.83 -5.93
CA THR A 308 20.79 -4.40 -4.76
C THR A 308 20.14 -3.01 -4.89
N ASN A 309 20.21 -2.35 -6.06
CA ASN A 309 19.67 -1.01 -6.26
C ASN A 309 18.91 -0.93 -7.60
N ARG A 310 17.62 -0.55 -7.57
CA ARG A 310 16.73 -0.47 -8.74
C ARG A 310 17.17 0.58 -9.78
N GLY A 311 18.00 1.55 -9.40
CA GLY A 311 18.68 2.47 -10.33
C GLY A 311 19.79 1.84 -11.18
N ARG A 312 20.24 0.62 -10.87
CA ARG A 312 21.13 -0.17 -11.75
C ARG A 312 20.31 -0.85 -12.84
N ALA A 313 19.79 -0.04 -13.76
CA ALA A 313 18.99 -0.46 -14.91
C ALA A 313 19.83 -0.42 -16.20
N SER A 314 19.57 -1.35 -17.12
CA SER A 314 20.21 -1.39 -18.44
C SER A 314 19.27 -1.97 -19.48
N ARG A 315 19.50 -1.57 -20.74
CA ARG A 315 18.84 -2.12 -21.92
C ARG A 315 19.23 -3.60 -22.04
N SER A 316 18.26 -4.49 -22.13
CA SER A 316 18.51 -5.89 -22.48
C SER A 316 19.08 -5.96 -23.90
N THR A 317 20.37 -6.27 -24.00
CA THR A 317 21.07 -6.42 -25.29
C THR A 317 20.82 -7.77 -25.96
N ALA A 318 20.22 -8.72 -25.24
CA ALA A 318 19.83 -10.02 -25.79
C ALA A 318 18.43 -9.94 -26.40
N PRO A 319 18.23 -10.25 -27.69
CA PRO A 319 16.89 -10.44 -28.24
C PRO A 319 16.22 -11.60 -27.49
N CYS A 320 15.00 -11.37 -26.99
CA CYS A 320 14.25 -12.41 -26.28
C CYS A 320 14.01 -13.59 -27.21
N ARG A 321 14.78 -14.67 -27.02
CA ARG A 321 14.64 -15.91 -27.79
C ARG A 321 13.33 -16.58 -27.41
N THR A 322 12.26 -16.23 -28.14
CA THR A 322 11.03 -17.01 -28.16
C THR A 322 11.40 -18.46 -28.42
N ARG A 323 11.24 -19.30 -27.39
CA ARG A 323 11.69 -20.69 -27.41
C ARG A 323 10.75 -21.49 -28.31
N ARG A 324 10.97 -21.42 -29.63
CA ARG A 324 10.36 -22.31 -30.63
C ARG A 324 10.45 -23.72 -30.06
N ARG A 325 9.30 -24.30 -29.69
CA ARG A 325 9.21 -25.72 -29.33
C ARG A 325 9.70 -26.49 -30.54
N SER A 326 10.91 -27.05 -30.46
CA SER A 326 11.40 -27.97 -31.48
C SER A 326 10.48 -29.19 -31.45
N SER A 327 9.80 -29.43 -32.56
CA SER A 327 8.87 -30.56 -32.75
C SER A 327 9.64 -31.87 -32.94
N LYS A 328 10.49 -32.23 -31.95
CA LYS A 328 10.95 -33.61 -31.78
C LYS A 328 9.74 -34.47 -31.44
N ARG A 329 9.11 -34.98 -32.49
CA ARG A 329 7.91 -35.81 -32.48
C ARG A 329 8.23 -37.20 -31.96
N SER A 330 8.46 -37.33 -30.65
CA SER A 330 8.50 -38.64 -29.99
C SER A 330 7.16 -39.35 -30.19
N SER A 331 7.22 -40.59 -30.68
CA SER A 331 6.05 -41.35 -31.10
C SER A 331 5.35 -42.03 -29.92
N VAL A 332 4.76 -41.23 -29.02
CA VAL A 332 3.78 -41.72 -28.05
C VAL A 332 2.41 -41.75 -28.73
N ARG A 333 1.87 -42.94 -29.01
CA ARG A 333 0.49 -43.09 -29.45
C ARG A 333 -0.46 -42.73 -28.29
N PRO A 334 -1.40 -41.79 -28.44
CA PRO A 334 -2.53 -41.71 -27.52
C PRO A 334 -3.47 -42.91 -27.75
N PRO A 335 -4.16 -43.42 -26.70
CA PRO A 335 -5.28 -44.33 -26.89
C PRO A 335 -6.43 -43.59 -27.61
N ALA A 336 -7.11 -44.28 -28.52
CA ALA A 336 -8.13 -43.68 -29.37
C ALA A 336 -9.54 -43.78 -28.75
N ALA A 337 -10.14 -42.64 -28.44
CA ALA A 337 -11.59 -42.47 -28.25
C ALA A 337 -11.97 -41.05 -28.71
N PRO A 338 -13.01 -40.86 -29.55
CA PRO A 338 -13.35 -39.56 -30.12
C PRO A 338 -14.11 -38.66 -29.13
N TRP A 339 -13.96 -37.35 -29.28
CA TRP A 339 -14.73 -36.37 -28.52
C TRP A 339 -16.11 -36.18 -29.15
N SER A 340 -17.18 -36.47 -28.40
CA SER A 340 -18.55 -36.13 -28.76
C SER A 340 -19.26 -35.37 -27.63
N THR A 341 -19.67 -34.14 -27.93
CA THR A 341 -20.81 -33.41 -27.35
C THR A 341 -21.17 -33.71 -25.87
N TRP A 342 -20.52 -33.03 -24.93
CA TRP A 342 -21.08 -32.88 -23.58
C TRP A 342 -22.24 -31.87 -23.60
N ARG A 343 -23.44 -32.39 -23.81
CA ARG A 343 -24.72 -31.67 -23.71
C ARG A 343 -25.00 -31.35 -22.24
N TRP A 344 -25.38 -30.11 -21.92
CA TRP A 344 -25.89 -29.76 -20.59
C TRP A 344 -27.16 -30.53 -20.27
N SER A 345 -27.22 -31.11 -19.06
CA SER A 345 -28.42 -31.67 -18.44
C SER A 345 -28.51 -31.15 -17.01
N PRO A 346 -29.67 -30.63 -16.54
CA PRO A 346 -29.83 -30.12 -15.19
C PRO A 346 -29.84 -31.26 -14.15
N ALA A 347 -29.44 -30.96 -12.92
CA ALA A 347 -29.58 -31.88 -11.80
C ALA A 347 -31.06 -32.12 -11.46
N PRO A 348 -31.46 -33.34 -11.06
CA PRO A 348 -32.85 -33.66 -10.75
C PRO A 348 -33.30 -32.99 -9.45
N ALA A 349 -34.52 -32.46 -9.43
CA ALA A 349 -35.17 -31.99 -8.21
C ALA A 349 -35.54 -33.17 -7.31
N CYS A 350 -35.11 -33.15 -6.05
CA CYS A 350 -35.61 -34.09 -5.04
C CYS A 350 -36.91 -33.53 -4.45
N ALA A 351 -38.01 -34.28 -4.57
CA ALA A 351 -39.34 -33.81 -4.19
C ALA A 351 -39.58 -33.89 -2.67
N THR A 352 -40.52 -33.07 -2.20
CA THR A 352 -40.97 -33.01 -0.81
C THR A 352 -41.52 -34.33 -0.29
N SER A 353 -41.18 -34.69 0.95
CA SER A 353 -42.08 -35.43 1.83
C SER A 353 -42.41 -34.57 3.06
N ARG A 354 -43.67 -34.60 3.51
CA ARG A 354 -44.09 -34.02 4.78
C ARG A 354 -44.33 -35.16 5.77
N SER A 355 -43.75 -35.06 6.96
CA SER A 355 -44.29 -35.69 8.16
C SER A 355 -44.17 -34.72 9.32
N THR A 356 -45.32 -34.35 9.89
CA THR A 356 -45.38 -33.75 11.23
C THR A 356 -45.09 -34.84 12.26
N TRP A 357 -44.52 -34.46 13.41
CA TRP A 357 -45.18 -34.55 14.73
C TRP A 357 -44.29 -33.88 15.79
N SER A 358 -44.74 -33.89 17.05
CA SER A 358 -44.35 -32.89 18.06
C SER A 358 -43.49 -33.42 19.23
N SER A 359 -43.16 -32.48 20.10
CA SER A 359 -43.19 -32.56 21.58
C SER A 359 -42.01 -33.14 22.39
N SER A 360 -41.73 -32.40 23.47
CA SER A 360 -41.12 -32.78 24.76
C SER A 360 -39.64 -33.22 24.83
N ALA A 361 -38.88 -32.49 25.66
CA ALA A 361 -37.72 -33.01 26.39
C ALA A 361 -38.18 -33.86 27.60
N PRO A 362 -37.29 -34.62 28.27
CA PRO A 362 -36.39 -34.02 29.25
C PRO A 362 -34.95 -34.58 29.24
N ALA A 363 -34.07 -33.98 30.05
CA ALA A 363 -32.73 -34.50 30.34
C ALA A 363 -32.73 -35.39 31.60
N PRO A 364 -31.78 -36.35 31.71
CA PRO A 364 -31.36 -36.92 32.99
C PRO A 364 -29.95 -36.44 33.41
N THR A 365 -29.68 -36.47 34.71
CA THR A 365 -28.41 -36.06 35.35
C THR A 365 -27.64 -37.25 35.95
N ALA A 366 -26.37 -37.00 36.30
CA ALA A 366 -25.41 -37.89 36.97
C ALA A 366 -24.86 -39.08 36.14
N GLY A 367 -23.62 -39.54 36.36
CA GLY A 367 -22.56 -38.94 37.20
C GLY A 367 -21.43 -39.92 37.52
N TRP A 368 -20.36 -39.41 38.16
CA TRP A 368 -19.20 -40.15 38.71
C TRP A 368 -18.23 -40.71 37.62
N LYS A 369 -16.91 -40.86 37.83
CA LYS A 369 -16.05 -40.52 39.00
C LYS A 369 -14.61 -40.16 38.59
N THR A 370 -14.00 -39.35 39.44
CA THR A 370 -12.58 -38.94 39.54
C THR A 370 -11.49 -39.94 39.12
N CYS A 371 -10.38 -39.42 38.57
CA CYS A 371 -9.05 -39.72 39.14
C CYS A 371 -8.01 -38.62 38.80
N ALA A 372 -7.26 -38.14 39.80
CA ALA A 372 -6.13 -37.22 39.64
C ALA A 372 -5.22 -37.25 40.89
N PRO A 373 -3.87 -37.26 40.75
CA PRO A 373 -2.95 -37.11 41.88
C PRO A 373 -2.46 -35.65 42.07
N ARG A 374 -2.32 -35.27 43.34
CA ARG A 374 -1.76 -34.03 43.91
C ARG A 374 -0.99 -34.45 45.19
N PRO A 375 -0.29 -33.55 45.93
CA PRO A 375 0.65 -32.51 45.52
C PRO A 375 1.92 -32.51 46.43
N ARG A 376 2.81 -31.51 46.29
CA ARG A 376 3.48 -30.81 47.42
C ARG A 376 3.50 -29.32 47.08
N CYS A 377 3.03 -28.34 47.86
CA CYS A 377 3.11 -28.04 49.30
C CYS A 377 4.41 -27.35 49.73
N CYS A 378 4.36 -26.00 49.81
CA CYS A 378 4.64 -25.23 51.02
C CYS A 378 3.94 -23.84 50.95
N ALA A 379 3.61 -23.27 52.12
CA ALA A 379 3.15 -21.88 52.29
C ALA A 379 4.36 -21.00 52.75
N ALA A 380 4.31 -19.72 53.16
CA ALA A 380 3.26 -18.80 53.63
C ALA A 380 3.85 -17.35 53.63
N THR A 381 3.20 -16.19 53.92
CA THR A 381 1.80 -15.78 54.23
C THR A 381 1.64 -14.24 54.12
N ARG A 382 0.39 -13.74 54.17
CA ARG A 382 -0.07 -12.39 54.63
C ARG A 382 0.12 -11.15 53.72
N SER A 383 -0.80 -10.21 53.93
CA SER A 383 -0.95 -8.83 53.41
C SER A 383 -1.63 -8.02 54.55
N PRO A 384 -2.20 -6.82 54.36
CA PRO A 384 -1.78 -5.62 53.60
C PRO A 384 -1.81 -4.32 54.46
N THR A 385 -1.18 -3.20 54.05
CA THR A 385 -1.67 -1.82 54.37
C THR A 385 -0.99 -0.68 53.58
N ALA A 386 -1.82 0.18 52.97
CA ALA A 386 -1.82 1.65 52.86
C ALA A 386 -0.54 2.55 52.87
N CYS A 387 -0.70 3.69 52.14
CA CYS A 387 0.03 4.97 52.20
C CYS A 387 1.48 5.03 51.65
N ALA A 388 2.01 6.19 51.20
CA ALA A 388 1.43 7.38 50.53
C ALA A 388 2.58 8.33 50.13
N CYS A 389 2.54 8.94 48.92
CA CYS A 389 3.39 10.07 48.49
C CYS A 389 4.93 9.80 48.42
N SER A 390 5.81 10.59 47.78
CA SER A 390 5.73 11.50 46.61
C SER A 390 7.14 12.04 46.24
N TRP A 391 7.33 12.58 45.02
CA TRP A 391 8.49 13.35 44.51
C TRP A 391 9.83 12.64 44.16
N CYS A 392 10.41 13.07 43.03
CA CYS A 392 11.84 12.91 42.67
C CYS A 392 12.65 14.15 43.13
N PRO A 393 13.98 14.06 43.26
CA PRO A 393 14.85 14.69 42.24
C PRO A 393 16.18 13.94 41.95
N VAL A 394 16.97 14.48 41.01
CA VAL A 394 18.19 13.92 40.38
C VAL A 394 19.13 15.09 39.98
N PRO A 395 20.47 15.00 39.87
CA PRO A 395 21.50 14.14 40.49
C PRO A 395 22.59 14.99 41.23
N PRO A 396 23.80 14.46 41.47
CA PRO A 396 25.03 15.25 41.30
C PRO A 396 26.10 14.60 40.38
N ARG A 397 27.11 15.40 39.98
CA ARG A 397 28.32 14.97 39.23
C ARG A 397 29.57 15.02 40.11
N CYS A 398 30.60 14.24 39.78
CA CYS A 398 31.96 14.37 40.33
C CYS A 398 33.01 14.63 39.22
N ALA A 399 34.20 15.12 39.60
CA ALA A 399 35.14 15.81 38.68
C ALA A 399 36.58 15.23 38.66
N ARG A 400 37.43 15.79 37.79
CA ARG A 400 38.86 15.44 37.58
C ARG A 400 39.83 16.18 38.54
N PRO A 401 41.01 15.59 38.84
CA PRO A 401 42.23 16.29 39.29
C PRO A 401 43.12 16.80 38.10
N PRO A 402 44.19 17.61 38.33
CA PRO A 402 44.58 18.63 37.34
C PRO A 402 46.05 18.66 36.81
N SER A 403 46.19 19.28 35.63
CA SER A 403 47.26 20.19 35.13
C SER A 403 48.78 19.97 35.38
N THR A 404 49.57 20.13 34.30
CA THR A 404 50.74 21.04 34.31
C THR A 404 51.06 21.70 32.95
N ARG A 405 51.65 22.89 33.08
CA ARG A 405 52.14 23.92 32.12
C ARG A 405 52.84 23.44 30.83
N GLY A 406 52.76 24.28 29.77
CA GLY A 406 53.71 24.29 28.64
C GLY A 406 53.39 25.37 27.58
N SER A 407 54.35 26.24 27.25
CA SER A 407 54.29 27.20 26.13
C SER A 407 54.79 26.52 24.82
N THR A 408 54.67 27.06 23.60
CA THR A 408 55.29 28.31 23.09
C THR A 408 54.73 28.73 21.70
N ARG A 409 55.19 29.86 21.17
CA ARG A 409 54.75 30.60 19.95
C ARG A 409 55.07 29.96 18.57
N CYS A 410 54.45 30.55 17.54
CA CYS A 410 54.82 30.57 16.10
C CYS A 410 54.56 29.29 15.26
N SER A 411 54.31 29.35 13.95
CA SER A 411 53.88 30.47 13.06
C SER A 411 53.45 29.98 11.67
N ARG A 412 52.55 30.72 10.99
CA ARG A 412 52.30 30.78 9.52
C ARG A 412 52.48 29.50 8.67
N THR A 413 51.40 29.06 8.02
CA THR A 413 51.34 28.95 6.53
C THR A 413 49.89 28.79 6.06
N ARG A 414 49.63 29.01 4.75
CA ARG A 414 48.34 28.73 4.08
C ARG A 414 48.39 27.36 3.44
N ALA A 415 47.28 26.62 3.46
CA ALA A 415 46.96 25.59 2.48
C ALA A 415 45.44 25.57 2.20
N ARG A 416 45.04 24.99 1.06
CA ARG A 416 43.65 24.75 0.65
C ARG A 416 43.28 23.27 0.84
N SER A 417 42.00 22.97 0.62
CA SER A 417 41.33 21.67 0.78
C SER A 417 40.99 21.32 2.25
N GLY A 418 39.95 20.54 2.52
CA GLY A 418 38.95 20.02 1.59
C GLY A 418 38.41 18.67 2.01
N GLY A 419 37.37 18.66 2.84
CA GLY A 419 36.71 17.45 3.31
C GLY A 419 35.80 17.75 4.49
N SER A 420 34.50 17.47 4.35
CA SER A 420 33.56 17.42 5.46
C SER A 420 33.15 15.95 5.63
N PRO A 421 33.17 15.38 6.85
CA PRO A 421 32.93 13.96 7.05
C PRO A 421 31.47 13.56 6.84
N ALA A 422 31.22 12.33 6.42
CA ALA A 422 29.88 11.79 6.28
C ALA A 422 29.23 11.55 7.66
N ALA A 423 27.96 11.96 7.80
CA ALA A 423 27.12 11.59 8.92
C ALA A 423 26.32 10.31 8.57
N PRO A 424 26.21 9.32 9.47
CA PRO A 424 25.48 8.08 9.20
C PRO A 424 23.97 8.30 9.29
N CYS A 425 23.22 7.67 8.37
CA CYS A 425 21.78 7.52 8.53
C CYS A 425 21.49 6.33 9.45
N ALA A 426 20.80 6.57 10.56
CA ALA A 426 20.16 5.56 11.37
C ALA A 426 18.81 6.08 11.83
N TRP A 427 17.74 5.36 11.46
CA TRP A 427 16.41 5.46 12.06
C TRP A 427 16.00 4.05 12.43
N ALA A 428 15.33 3.92 13.57
CA ALA A 428 14.82 2.70 14.18
C ALA A 428 13.49 3.03 14.88
#